data_AF-A0A3D3SYC0-F1
#
_entry.id   AF-A0A3D3SYC0-F1
#
_cell.length_a   1.000
_cell.length_b   1.000
_cell.length_c   1.000
_cell.angle_alpha   90.00
_cell.angle_beta   90.00
_cell.angle_gamma   90.00
#
_symmetry.space_group_name_H-M   'P 1'
#
loop_
_entity.id
_entity.type
_entity.pdbx_description
1 polymer ?
#
loop_
_entity_poly.entity_id
_entity_poly.type
_entity_poly.pdbx_seq_one_letter_code
_entity_poly.pdbx_strand_id
1 'polypeptide(L)'
;AEVPVRLGPHLAEFEFLQGLKGRVGIPAGSCPFDLPSYFVWLHRPVQVRKASLDAWVSPLAPLMDATALCLRILRDGAEPASYQANQGVFELNPEGRLARLIRVRIPPDPELVCEVSANKYVVAVRFRALDEQLRPKPIEGRVDFDLTLCDF
;
A
#
# COMPACT_ATOMS: atom_id res chain seq x y z
N ALA A 1 -19.63 -1.24 -23.04
CA ALA A 1 -19.00 0.06 -22.75
C ALA A 1 -17.58 -0.01 -23.29
N GLU A 2 -17.16 0.99 -24.07
CA GLU A 2 -15.80 1.09 -24.60
C GLU A 2 -14.82 1.20 -23.42
N VAL A 3 -13.79 0.35 -23.39
CA VAL A 3 -12.74 0.44 -22.38
C VAL A 3 -11.80 1.58 -22.82
N PRO A 4 -11.68 2.67 -22.05
CA PRO A 4 -10.84 3.80 -22.44
C PRO A 4 -9.39 3.34 -22.61
N VAL A 5 -8.79 3.70 -23.76
CA VAL A 5 -7.42 3.30 -24.17
C VAL A 5 -6.34 3.87 -23.23
N ARG A 6 -6.66 4.91 -22.46
CA ARG A 6 -5.79 5.48 -21.42
C ARG A 6 -6.62 5.77 -20.16
N LEU A 7 -6.09 5.39 -19.01
CA LEU A 7 -6.73 5.56 -17.71
C LEU A 7 -6.32 6.91 -17.10
N GLY A 8 -7.29 7.70 -16.66
CA GLY A 8 -7.05 8.98 -15.99
C GLY A 8 -7.04 10.28 -16.82
N PRO A 9 -7.01 10.32 -18.17
CA PRO A 9 -7.12 11.59 -18.91
C PRO A 9 -8.36 12.41 -18.57
N HIS A 10 -9.48 11.76 -18.24
CA HIS A 10 -10.71 12.45 -17.83
C HIS A 10 -10.51 13.32 -16.58
N LEU A 11 -9.57 12.98 -15.70
CA LEU A 11 -9.23 13.80 -14.52
C LEU A 11 -8.61 15.15 -14.91
N ALA A 12 -7.97 15.23 -16.07
CA ALA A 12 -7.41 16.47 -16.60
C ALA A 12 -8.48 17.47 -17.04
N GLU A 13 -9.68 16.99 -17.36
CA GLU A 13 -10.82 17.81 -17.79
C GLU A 13 -11.48 18.55 -16.61
N PHE A 14 -11.26 18.08 -15.38
CA PHE A 14 -11.74 18.78 -14.19
C PHE A 14 -10.76 19.87 -13.77
N GLU A 15 -11.01 21.11 -14.19
CA GLU A 15 -10.23 22.30 -13.82
C GLU A 15 -10.02 22.41 -12.30
N PHE A 16 -11.06 22.09 -11.52
CA PHE A 16 -10.99 22.02 -10.06
C PHE A 16 -9.89 21.08 -9.56
N LEU A 17 -9.79 19.86 -10.11
CA LEU A 17 -8.76 18.89 -9.73
C LEU A 17 -7.36 19.32 -10.18
N GLN A 18 -7.25 19.96 -11.35
CA GLN A 18 -5.97 20.49 -11.82
C GLN A 18 -5.47 21.64 -10.95
N GLY A 19 -6.36 22.53 -10.50
CA GLY A 19 -6.05 23.59 -9.55
C GLY A 19 -5.54 23.06 -8.20
N LEU A 20 -6.14 21.97 -7.71
CA LEU A 20 -5.68 21.28 -6.49
C LEU A 20 -4.29 20.65 -6.68
N LYS A 21 -4.09 19.92 -7.79
CA LYS A 21 -2.87 19.15 -8.05
C LYS A 21 -1.59 19.99 -7.94
N GLY A 22 -1.63 21.24 -8.41
CA GLY A 22 -0.49 22.16 -8.36
C GLY A 22 -0.15 22.69 -6.95
N ARG A 23 -1.03 22.51 -5.97
CA ARG A 23 -0.91 23.10 -4.62
C ARG A 23 -0.75 22.06 -3.51
N VAL A 24 -1.33 20.87 -3.67
CA VAL A 24 -1.27 19.80 -2.65
C VAL A 24 0.16 19.33 -2.35
N GLY A 25 1.08 19.41 -3.33
CA GLY A 25 2.48 19.06 -3.12
C GLY A 25 3.32 20.15 -2.43
N ILE A 26 2.77 21.35 -2.21
CA ILE A 26 3.49 22.47 -1.59
C ILE A 26 3.20 22.45 -0.09
N PRO A 27 4.21 22.51 0.79
CA PRO A 27 3.99 22.68 2.22
C PRO A 27 3.07 23.88 2.50
N ALA A 28 2.01 23.68 3.28
CA ALA A 28 0.94 24.66 3.54
C ALA A 28 0.13 25.13 2.31
N GLY A 29 0.33 24.58 1.11
CA GLY A 29 -0.38 24.97 -0.11
C GLY A 29 -1.85 24.54 -0.16
N SER A 30 -2.30 23.72 0.78
CA SER A 30 -3.70 23.32 0.93
C SER A 30 -4.51 24.21 1.87
N CYS A 31 -3.98 25.38 2.24
CA CYS A 31 -4.66 26.30 3.14
C CYS A 31 -5.88 26.97 2.44
N PRO A 32 -6.86 27.47 3.21
CA PRO A 32 -8.05 28.12 2.65
C PRO A 32 -7.77 29.36 1.79
N PHE A 33 -6.67 30.07 2.04
CA PHE A 33 -6.31 31.27 1.28
C PHE A 33 -5.70 30.94 -0.10
N ASP A 34 -4.92 29.86 -0.20
CA ASP A 34 -4.33 29.40 -1.47
C ASP A 34 -5.35 28.64 -2.33
N LEU A 35 -6.31 27.95 -1.69
CA LEU A 35 -7.34 27.16 -2.35
C LEU A 35 -8.76 27.53 -1.85
N PRO A 36 -9.24 28.75 -2.13
CA PRO A 36 -10.55 29.20 -1.66
C PRO A 36 -11.70 28.34 -2.19
N SER A 37 -11.63 27.92 -3.46
CA SER A 37 -12.64 27.03 -4.07
C SER A 37 -12.68 25.65 -3.42
N TYR A 38 -11.52 25.14 -2.98
CA TYR A 38 -11.44 23.88 -2.24
C TYR A 38 -12.09 24.02 -0.85
N PHE A 39 -11.78 25.11 -0.14
CA PHE A 39 -12.38 25.41 1.14
C PHE A 39 -13.90 25.46 1.05
N VAL A 40 -14.45 26.18 0.06
CA VAL A 40 -15.90 26.22 -0.17
C VAL A 40 -16.45 24.83 -0.51
N TRP A 41 -15.77 24.07 -1.37
CA TRP A 41 -16.18 22.71 -1.72
C TRP A 41 -16.27 21.79 -0.49
N LEU A 42 -15.32 21.88 0.45
CA LEU A 42 -15.33 21.10 1.70
C LEU A 42 -16.56 21.39 2.58
N HIS A 43 -17.11 22.61 2.52
CA HIS A 43 -18.30 23.02 3.29
C HIS A 43 -19.61 22.67 2.60
N ARG A 44 -19.58 22.10 1.39
CA ARG A 44 -20.80 21.65 0.72
C ARG A 44 -21.40 20.43 1.42
N PRO A 45 -22.73 20.24 1.29
CA PRO A 45 -23.40 19.06 1.82
C PRO A 45 -22.70 17.75 1.39
N VAL A 46 -22.64 16.78 2.30
CA VAL A 46 -21.97 15.48 2.07
C VAL A 46 -22.39 14.83 0.75
N GLN A 47 -23.67 14.91 0.40
CA GLN A 47 -24.17 14.27 -0.83
C GLN A 47 -23.57 14.87 -2.09
N VAL A 48 -23.32 16.19 -2.11
CA VAL A 48 -22.68 16.85 -3.25
C VAL A 48 -21.21 16.46 -3.34
N ARG A 49 -20.51 16.41 -2.20
CA ARG A 49 -19.10 15.98 -2.17
C ARG A 49 -18.95 14.53 -2.64
N LYS A 50 -19.83 13.63 -2.18
CA LYS A 50 -19.90 12.23 -2.64
C LYS A 50 -20.15 12.13 -4.14
N ALA A 51 -21.18 12.80 -4.66
CA ALA A 51 -21.47 12.79 -6.09
C ALA A 51 -20.27 13.28 -6.94
N SER A 52 -19.53 14.28 -6.44
CA SER A 52 -18.30 14.77 -7.10
C SER A 52 -17.22 13.68 -7.11
N LEU A 53 -16.94 13.05 -5.97
CA LEU A 53 -15.97 11.97 -5.84
C LEU A 53 -16.34 10.76 -6.71
N ASP A 54 -17.61 10.38 -6.71
CA ASP A 54 -18.13 9.26 -7.50
C ASP A 54 -17.93 9.53 -9.00
N ALA A 55 -18.22 10.75 -9.47
CA ALA A 55 -17.99 11.13 -10.87
C ALA A 55 -16.50 11.08 -11.26
N TRP A 56 -15.59 11.46 -10.36
CA TRP A 56 -14.16 11.43 -10.62
C TRP A 56 -13.58 10.01 -10.64
N VAL A 57 -14.05 9.15 -9.74
CA VAL A 57 -13.49 7.80 -9.52
C VAL A 57 -14.17 6.73 -10.36
N SER A 58 -15.47 6.85 -10.66
CA SER A 58 -16.26 5.83 -11.38
C SER A 58 -15.63 5.37 -12.70
N PRO A 59 -15.05 6.25 -13.54
CA PRO A 59 -14.37 5.80 -14.77
C PRO A 59 -13.13 4.90 -14.52
N LEU A 60 -12.58 4.91 -13.31
CA LEU A 60 -11.45 4.06 -12.90
C LEU A 60 -11.91 2.73 -12.27
N ALA A 61 -13.21 2.52 -12.05
CA ALA A 61 -13.73 1.31 -11.41
C ALA A 61 -13.27 0.01 -12.11
N PRO A 62 -13.28 -0.11 -13.45
CA PRO A 62 -12.81 -1.34 -14.11
C PRO A 62 -11.34 -1.66 -13.81
N LEU A 63 -10.49 -0.63 -13.67
CA LEU A 63 -9.08 -0.80 -13.28
C LEU A 63 -8.97 -1.28 -11.84
N MET A 64 -9.74 -0.68 -10.93
CA MET A 64 -9.77 -1.08 -9.52
C MET A 64 -10.21 -2.53 -9.37
N ASP A 65 -11.27 -2.94 -10.08
CA ASP A 65 -11.80 -4.29 -10.07
C ASP A 65 -10.81 -5.30 -10.65
N ALA A 66 -10.19 -4.99 -11.80
CA ALA A 66 -9.17 -5.84 -12.40
C ALA A 66 -7.94 -5.98 -11.48
N THR A 67 -7.47 -4.88 -10.87
CA THR A 67 -6.34 -4.90 -9.95
C THR A 67 -6.66 -5.71 -8.69
N ALA A 68 -7.86 -5.55 -8.13
CA ALA A 68 -8.32 -6.31 -6.98
C ALA A 68 -8.43 -7.81 -7.29
N LEU A 69 -8.94 -8.16 -8.48
CA LEU A 69 -8.98 -9.55 -8.95
C LEU A 69 -7.59 -10.15 -9.11
N CYS A 70 -6.67 -9.47 -9.81
CA CYS A 70 -5.30 -9.94 -9.99
C CYS A 70 -4.59 -10.14 -8.66
N LEU A 71 -4.71 -9.18 -7.73
CA LEU A 71 -4.12 -9.28 -6.40
C LEU A 71 -4.75 -10.39 -5.56
N ARG A 72 -6.05 -10.66 -5.73
CA ARG A 72 -6.72 -11.79 -5.07
C ARG A 72 -6.19 -13.13 -5.59
N ILE A 73 -6.18 -13.33 -6.90
CA ILE A 73 -5.64 -14.55 -7.53
C ILE A 73 -4.19 -14.78 -7.08
N LEU A 74 -3.37 -13.73 -7.13
CA LEU A 74 -1.97 -13.80 -6.70
C LEU A 74 -1.82 -14.21 -5.23
N ARG A 75 -2.69 -13.71 -4.33
CA ARG A 75 -2.63 -14.01 -2.89
C ARG A 75 -3.21 -15.38 -2.53
N ASP A 76 -4.17 -15.86 -3.30
CA ASP A 76 -4.85 -17.14 -3.08
C ASP A 76 -4.08 -18.32 -3.71
N GLY A 77 -3.19 -18.05 -4.69
CA GLY A 77 -2.40 -19.06 -5.38
C GLY A 77 -1.20 -19.62 -4.60
N ALA A 78 -0.95 -19.15 -3.37
CA ALA A 78 0.20 -19.57 -2.58
C ALA A 78 -0.15 -19.80 -1.10
N GLU A 79 0.28 -20.95 -0.57
CA GLU A 79 0.09 -21.29 0.83
C GLU A 79 1.18 -20.67 1.73
N PRO A 80 0.83 -20.22 2.94
CA PRO A 80 1.79 -19.78 3.95
C PRO A 80 2.62 -20.97 4.45
N ALA A 81 3.93 -20.75 4.60
CA ALA A 81 4.82 -21.66 5.30
C ALA A 81 5.30 -21.00 6.59
N SER A 82 5.25 -21.74 7.69
CA SER A 82 5.68 -21.25 9.00
C SER A 82 7.19 -21.37 9.16
N TYR A 83 7.80 -20.29 9.64
CA TYR A 83 9.23 -20.17 9.87
C TYR A 83 9.51 -19.56 11.24
N GLN A 84 10.76 -19.67 11.67
CA GLN A 84 11.24 -19.10 12.91
C GLN A 84 12.50 -18.28 12.61
N ALA A 85 12.47 -17.00 12.96
CA ALA A 85 13.61 -16.11 12.88
C ALA A 85 14.43 -16.24 14.18
N ASN A 86 15.70 -16.60 14.06
CA ASN A 86 16.61 -16.71 15.19
C ASN A 86 17.29 -15.35 15.42
N GLN A 87 17.26 -14.86 16.66
CA GLN A 87 17.77 -13.53 17.00
C GLN A 87 17.15 -12.42 16.13
N GLY A 88 15.86 -12.60 15.79
CA GLY A 88 15.13 -11.71 14.89
C GLY A 88 15.65 -11.70 13.46
N VAL A 89 16.42 -12.68 12.99
CA VAL A 89 16.88 -12.74 11.58
C VAL A 89 16.46 -14.05 10.93
N PHE A 90 15.99 -13.96 9.69
CA PHE A 90 15.66 -15.09 8.84
C PHE A 90 16.04 -14.80 7.40
N GLU A 91 16.59 -15.80 6.71
CA GLU A 91 16.90 -15.73 5.28
C GLU A 91 16.42 -17.00 4.59
N LEU A 92 15.82 -16.83 3.41
CA LEU A 92 15.35 -17.91 2.55
C LEU A 92 15.90 -17.72 1.15
N ASN A 93 16.55 -18.76 0.61
CA ASN A 93 16.85 -18.84 -0.81
C ASN A 93 15.55 -19.29 -1.53
N PRO A 94 15.02 -18.51 -2.49
CA PRO A 94 13.82 -18.89 -3.22
C PRO A 94 14.06 -20.02 -4.22
N GLU A 95 15.29 -20.52 -4.40
CA GLU A 95 15.62 -21.67 -5.25
C GLU A 95 15.12 -21.53 -6.70
N GLY A 96 15.18 -20.31 -7.24
CA GLY A 96 14.70 -20.02 -8.58
C GLY A 96 13.18 -19.82 -8.69
N ARG A 97 12.43 -19.94 -7.59
CA ARG A 97 11.02 -19.53 -7.53
C ARG A 97 10.94 -18.03 -7.77
N LEU A 98 10.13 -17.63 -8.75
CA LEU A 98 9.75 -16.24 -8.92
C LEU A 98 8.68 -15.90 -7.89
N ALA A 99 8.80 -14.73 -7.27
CA ALA A 99 7.80 -14.20 -6.35
C ALA A 99 7.47 -12.78 -6.77
N ARG A 100 6.22 -12.53 -7.14
CA ARG A 100 5.71 -11.20 -7.50
C ARG A 100 5.18 -10.44 -6.28
N LEU A 101 4.82 -11.18 -5.22
CA LEU A 101 4.42 -10.63 -3.94
C LEU A 101 4.96 -11.51 -2.81
N ILE A 102 5.51 -10.88 -1.77
CA ILE A 102 5.91 -11.54 -0.53
C ILE A 102 4.95 -11.10 0.56
N ARG A 103 4.41 -12.06 1.32
CA ARG A 103 3.56 -11.79 2.48
C ARG A 103 4.24 -12.33 3.71
N VAL A 104 4.36 -11.49 4.73
CA VAL A 104 4.80 -11.88 6.06
C VAL A 104 3.61 -11.72 6.98
N ARG A 105 3.25 -12.77 7.72
CA ARG A 105 2.23 -12.73 8.76
C ARG A 105 2.90 -12.98 10.10
N ILE A 106 2.65 -12.09 11.04
CA ILE A 106 3.12 -12.16 12.42
C ILE A 106 1.94 -11.93 13.36
N PRO A 107 1.97 -12.51 14.57
CA PRO A 107 1.04 -12.12 15.62
C PRO A 107 1.07 -10.61 15.85
N PRO A 108 -0.06 -9.96 16.16
CA PRO A 108 -0.07 -8.53 16.46
C PRO A 108 0.79 -8.23 17.69
N ASP A 109 1.83 -7.43 17.50
CA ASP A 109 2.72 -6.95 18.55
C ASP A 109 3.05 -5.48 18.28
N PRO A 110 2.66 -4.54 19.17
CA PRO A 110 2.86 -3.10 18.96
C PRO A 110 4.34 -2.67 19.04
N GLU A 111 5.21 -3.50 19.61
CA GLU A 111 6.63 -3.20 19.81
C GLU A 111 7.52 -3.93 18.79
N LEU A 112 6.94 -4.74 17.90
CA LEU A 112 7.68 -5.51 16.90
C LEU A 112 7.72 -4.80 15.54
N VAL A 113 8.94 -4.51 15.07
CA VAL A 113 9.20 -4.02 13.72
C VAL A 113 9.64 -5.18 12.83
N CYS A 114 8.98 -5.33 11.67
CA CYS A 114 9.34 -6.29 10.65
C CYS A 114 9.89 -5.58 9.40
N GLU A 115 11.18 -5.76 9.13
CA GLU A 115 11.87 -5.27 7.94
C GLU A 115 12.02 -6.44 6.95
N VAL A 116 11.53 -6.27 5.71
CA VAL A 116 11.66 -7.29 4.66
C VAL A 116 12.49 -6.73 3.51
N SER A 117 13.49 -7.49 3.07
CA SER A 117 14.22 -7.21 1.83
C SER A 117 14.30 -8.47 0.99
N ALA A 118 14.30 -8.32 -0.34
CA ALA A 118 14.32 -9.46 -1.23
C ALA A 118 15.01 -9.11 -2.55
N ASN A 119 15.69 -10.12 -3.10
CA ASN A 119 16.19 -10.14 -4.47
C ASN A 119 15.99 -11.56 -5.04
N LYS A 120 16.47 -11.81 -6.27
CA LYS A 120 16.29 -13.12 -6.94
C LYS A 120 17.00 -14.30 -6.26
N TYR A 121 17.89 -14.04 -5.30
CA TYR A 121 18.70 -15.05 -4.62
C TYR A 121 18.33 -15.24 -3.15
N VAL A 122 17.80 -14.20 -2.49
CA VAL A 122 17.53 -14.21 -1.04
C VAL A 122 16.30 -13.36 -0.72
N VAL A 123 15.44 -13.89 0.13
CA VAL A 123 14.43 -13.16 0.91
C VAL A 123 14.92 -13.08 2.34
N ALA A 124 15.13 -11.88 2.86
CA ALA A 124 15.58 -11.63 4.22
C ALA A 124 14.48 -10.93 5.02
N VAL A 125 14.16 -11.47 6.19
CA VAL A 125 13.20 -10.92 7.15
C VAL A 125 13.96 -10.62 8.44
N ARG A 126 13.89 -9.38 8.90
CA ARG A 126 14.51 -8.92 10.14
C ARG A 126 13.47 -8.35 11.07
N PHE A 127 13.41 -8.89 12.28
CA PHE A 127 12.58 -8.46 13.38
C PHE A 127 13.41 -7.66 14.39
N ARG A 128 12.84 -6.56 14.89
CA ARG A 128 13.43 -5.73 15.93
C ARG A 128 12.37 -5.35 16.95
N ALA A 129 12.74 -5.26 18.22
CA ALA A 129 11.88 -4.72 19.26
C ALA A 129 12.08 -3.21 19.35
N LEU A 130 11.02 -2.44 19.59
CA LEU A 130 11.11 -1.02 19.91
C LEU A 130 11.43 -0.86 21.39
N ASP A 131 12.34 0.05 21.73
CA ASP A 131 12.49 0.50 23.10
C ASP A 131 11.46 1.56 23.49
N GLU A 132 11.49 2.00 24.74
CA GLU A 132 10.62 3.07 25.27
C GLU A 132 10.73 4.39 24.50
N GLN A 133 11.81 4.61 23.74
CA GLN A 133 12.03 5.78 22.88
C GLN A 133 11.75 5.47 21.40
N LEU A 134 11.07 4.36 21.10
CA LEU A 134 10.75 3.88 19.76
C LEU A 134 11.97 3.62 18.87
N ARG A 135 13.12 3.29 19.48
CA ARG A 135 14.33 2.93 18.74
C ARG A 135 14.39 1.42 18.51
N PRO A 136 14.68 0.95 17.30
CA PRO A 136 14.78 -0.48 17.03
C PRO A 136 16.01 -1.10 17.71
N LYS A 137 15.79 -2.15 18.51
CA LYS A 137 16.80 -2.98 19.17
C LYS A 137 16.77 -4.41 18.62
N PRO A 138 17.92 -5.11 18.60
CA PRO A 138 17.96 -6.53 18.28
C PRO A 138 17.05 -7.34 19.21
N ILE A 139 16.44 -8.40 18.67
CA ILE A 139 15.71 -9.39 19.45
C ILE A 139 16.68 -10.51 19.78
N GLU A 140 16.81 -10.87 21.06
CA GLU A 140 17.68 -11.98 21.49
C GLU A 140 16.99 -13.35 21.39
N GLY A 141 15.65 -13.34 21.28
CA GLY A 141 14.81 -14.53 21.19
C GLY A 141 14.54 -15.00 19.76
N ARG A 142 13.51 -15.85 19.65
CA ARG A 142 12.99 -16.33 18.38
C ARG A 142 11.66 -15.68 18.07
N VAL A 143 11.40 -15.41 16.80
CA VAL A 143 10.13 -14.86 16.33
C VAL A 143 9.52 -15.85 15.34
N ASP A 144 8.35 -16.38 15.68
CA ASP A 144 7.58 -17.24 14.79
C ASP A 144 6.73 -16.39 13.85
N PHE A 145 6.72 -16.76 12.57
CA PHE A 145 5.99 -16.03 11.53
C PHE A 145 5.65 -16.94 10.36
N ASP A 146 4.66 -16.54 9.56
CA ASP A 146 4.40 -17.18 8.27
C ASP A 146 4.96 -16.33 7.13
N LEU A 147 5.56 -16.99 6.15
CA LEU A 147 6.03 -16.40 4.90
C LEU A 147 5.30 -17.05 3.73
N THR A 148 4.78 -16.23 2.82
CA THR A 148 4.19 -16.68 1.56
C THR A 148 4.91 -16.01 0.40
N LEU A 149 5.43 -16.82 -0.52
CA LEU A 149 5.96 -16.36 -1.82
C LEU A 149 4.87 -16.55 -2.87
N CYS A 150 4.24 -15.45 -3.28
CA CYS A 150 3.10 -15.46 -4.19
C CYS A 150 3.56 -15.31 -5.64
N ASP A 151 3.07 -16.18 -6.51
CA ASP A 151 3.24 -16.11 -7.96
C ASP A 151 1.92 -16.38 -8.70
N PHE A 152 1.83 -16.00 -9.98
CA PHE A 152 0.65 -16.26 -10.81
C PHE A 152 0.48 -17.73 -11.18
#